data_AF-A0A538QI97-F1
#
_entry.id   AF-A0A538QI97-F1
#
_cell.length_a   1.000
_cell.length_b   1.000
_cell.length_c   1.000
_cell.angle_alpha   90.00
_cell.angle_beta   90.00
_cell.angle_gamma   90.00
#
_symmetry.space_group_name_H-M   'P 1'
#
loop_
_entity.id
_entity.type
_entity.pdbx_description
1 polymer ?
#
loop_
_entity_poly.entity_id
_entity_poly.type
_entity_poly.pdbx_seq_one_letter_code
_entity_poly.pdbx_strand_id
1 'polypeptide(L)'
;MGGGGRHAGLAAVLRRRPGHPRARRARGAAPVSATLRRGGIIAAGDGSRLRAAGYAVPKALVPVGGVPLIERVIGNFAAAGIASLVVIVNEHSRACVDWVRRRFPALDVDFIVRTTRSSLESFLAVSERLDPGPALISTVDAWCRPADFTRFVQAAERRLPDASVLAVTPLVADEKPLRATIDASGRIRRLGEGAGPMVTAGVYLLSAAARAAPPPAQLQRLRDYLGWLVAGQPVYAEIVDTVVDVDRAEDVALAEALIPEQPEP
;
A
#
# COMPACT_ATOMS: atom_id res chain seq x y z
N MET A 1 -5.86 -51.94 24.33
CA MET A 1 -5.32 -52.24 22.98
C MET A 1 -6.19 -51.45 22.00
N GLY A 2 -5.76 -50.24 21.62
CA GLY A 2 -5.23 -49.94 20.27
C GLY A 2 -6.39 -49.52 19.36
N GLY A 3 -6.48 -48.35 18.75
CA GLY A 3 -5.50 -47.32 18.39
C GLY A 3 -5.88 -46.80 17.00
N GLY A 4 -5.80 -45.49 16.79
CA GLY A 4 -5.93 -44.83 15.48
C GLY A 4 -7.36 -44.38 15.15
N GLY A 5 -7.64 -43.15 14.74
CA GLY A 5 -6.77 -42.07 14.30
C GLY A 5 -7.68 -41.18 13.45
N ARG A 6 -8.03 -40.01 13.97
CA ARG A 6 -8.84 -39.00 13.27
C ARG A 6 -7.96 -38.36 12.21
N HIS A 7 -8.28 -38.49 10.93
CA HIS A 7 -7.82 -37.55 9.90
C HIS A 7 -8.72 -37.56 8.66
N ALA A 8 -8.85 -36.35 8.10
CA ALA A 8 -9.24 -36.01 6.73
C ALA A 8 -10.74 -36.02 6.39
N GLY A 9 -11.30 -34.81 6.31
CA GLY A 9 -12.61 -34.58 5.71
C GLY A 9 -13.04 -33.10 5.72
N LEU A 10 -12.12 -32.15 5.53
CA LEU A 10 -12.50 -30.73 5.35
C LEU A 10 -12.33 -30.32 3.87
N ALA A 11 -13.07 -31.01 3.00
CA ALA A 11 -13.37 -30.54 1.67
C ALA A 11 -14.80 -29.99 1.70
N ALA A 12 -14.96 -28.73 2.09
CA ALA A 12 -16.27 -28.12 2.16
C ALA A 12 -16.20 -26.60 1.90
N VAL A 13 -16.60 -26.27 0.67
CA VAL A 13 -17.42 -25.10 0.34
C VAL A 13 -16.70 -23.75 0.20
N LEU A 14 -15.98 -23.61 -0.92
CA LEU A 14 -15.90 -22.33 -1.65
C LEU A 14 -17.29 -22.00 -2.23
N ARG A 15 -18.18 -21.48 -1.37
CA ARG A 15 -19.42 -20.85 -1.83
C ARG A 15 -19.04 -19.59 -2.59
N ARG A 16 -19.22 -19.64 -3.91
CA ARG A 16 -19.24 -18.46 -4.79
C ARG A 16 -20.15 -17.40 -4.16
N ARG A 17 -19.57 -16.30 -3.69
CA ARG A 17 -20.35 -15.08 -3.40
C ARG A 17 -20.91 -14.55 -4.73
N PRO A 18 -22.18 -14.13 -4.79
CA PRO A 18 -22.72 -13.47 -5.97
C PRO A 18 -21.90 -12.23 -6.30
N GLY A 19 -21.73 -11.97 -7.60
CA GLY A 19 -20.90 -10.89 -8.11
C GLY A 19 -21.21 -9.55 -7.47
N HIS A 20 -20.14 -8.81 -7.16
CA HIS A 20 -20.21 -7.42 -6.75
C HIS A 20 -21.18 -6.68 -7.69
N PRO A 21 -22.15 -5.91 -7.17
CA PRO A 21 -23.07 -5.17 -8.02
C PRO A 21 -22.27 -4.34 -9.01
N ARG A 22 -22.64 -4.48 -10.29
CA ARG A 22 -22.13 -3.75 -11.44
C ARG A 22 -21.75 -2.34 -11.00
N ALA A 23 -20.54 -1.91 -11.37
CA ALA A 23 -20.15 -0.51 -11.36
C ALA A 23 -21.14 0.28 -12.23
N ARG A 24 -22.28 0.61 -11.64
CA ARG A 24 -23.24 1.57 -12.17
C ARG A 24 -22.48 2.87 -12.03
N ARG A 25 -21.91 3.35 -13.15
CA ARG A 25 -21.28 4.66 -13.25
C ARG A 25 -22.16 5.65 -12.48
N ALA A 26 -21.69 6.06 -11.30
CA ALA A 26 -22.23 7.21 -10.62
C ALA A 26 -21.93 8.38 -11.56
N ARG A 27 -22.95 8.81 -12.31
CA ARG A 27 -22.88 10.06 -13.04
C ARG A 27 -22.71 11.14 -11.98
N GLY A 28 -21.56 11.81 -11.95
CA GLY A 28 -21.43 13.12 -11.30
C GLY A 28 -20.50 13.29 -10.10
N ALA A 29 -19.60 12.35 -9.78
CA ALA A 29 -18.47 12.68 -8.89
C ALA A 29 -17.25 13.08 -9.74
N ALA A 30 -16.75 14.31 -9.55
CA ALA A 30 -15.48 14.73 -10.13
C ALA A 30 -14.37 13.78 -9.64
N PRO A 31 -13.35 13.49 -10.46
CA PRO A 31 -12.23 12.67 -10.01
C PRO A 31 -11.62 13.31 -8.76
N VAL A 32 -11.42 12.50 -7.73
CA VAL A 32 -10.84 12.93 -6.44
C VAL A 32 -9.43 13.48 -6.66
N SER A 33 -8.67 12.85 -7.55
CA SER A 33 -7.39 13.37 -8.04
C SER A 33 -7.59 14.13 -9.35
N ALA A 34 -7.19 15.41 -9.37
CA ALA A 34 -7.27 16.24 -10.58
C ALA A 34 -6.06 16.05 -11.51
N THR A 35 -4.94 15.52 -10.99
CA THR A 35 -3.64 15.54 -11.69
C THR A 35 -3.00 14.17 -11.90
N LEU A 36 -3.35 13.15 -11.10
CA LEU A 36 -2.72 11.84 -11.13
C LEU A 36 -3.56 10.87 -11.96
N ARG A 37 -3.02 10.43 -13.10
CA ARG A 37 -3.68 9.44 -13.97
C ARG A 37 -3.27 8.00 -13.65
N ARG A 38 -2.08 7.83 -13.09
CA ARG A 38 -1.45 6.53 -12.82
C ARG A 38 -0.87 6.45 -11.42
N GLY A 39 -1.08 5.33 -10.74
CA GLY A 39 -0.58 5.07 -9.39
C GLY A 39 0.41 3.90 -9.34
N GLY A 40 1.28 3.88 -8.33
CA GLY A 40 2.26 2.82 -8.12
C GLY A 40 1.92 1.92 -6.93
N ILE A 41 2.10 0.61 -7.06
CA ILE A 41 1.99 -0.35 -5.96
C ILE A 41 3.27 -1.16 -5.84
N ILE A 42 3.84 -1.18 -4.64
CA ILE A 42 4.99 -2.02 -4.31
C ILE A 42 4.50 -3.29 -3.61
N ALA A 43 4.51 -4.40 -4.34
CA ALA A 43 4.10 -5.73 -3.87
C ALA A 43 5.25 -6.76 -3.96
N ALA A 44 6.50 -6.27 -3.90
CA ALA A 44 7.73 -7.06 -3.96
C ALA A 44 8.26 -7.50 -2.58
N GLY A 45 7.46 -7.36 -1.52
CA GLY A 45 7.82 -7.85 -0.19
C GLY A 45 7.72 -9.37 -0.10
N ASP A 46 8.72 -10.00 0.52
CA ASP A 46 8.73 -11.46 0.69
C ASP A 46 7.63 -11.97 1.63
N GLY A 47 7.15 -11.18 2.59
CA GLY A 47 6.15 -11.63 3.55
C GLY A 47 6.59 -12.84 4.37
N SER A 48 7.89 -12.94 4.66
CA SER A 48 8.48 -14.09 5.37
C SER A 48 7.83 -14.37 6.72
N ARG A 49 7.45 -13.31 7.46
CA ARG A 49 6.77 -13.41 8.76
C ARG A 49 5.37 -13.99 8.63
N LEU A 50 4.58 -13.55 7.63
CA LEU A 50 3.27 -14.14 7.32
C LEU A 50 3.42 -15.61 6.90
N ARG A 51 4.41 -15.94 6.06
CA ARG A 51 4.68 -17.35 5.70
C ARG A 51 5.03 -18.20 6.90
N ALA A 52 5.87 -17.70 7.82
CA ALA A 52 6.21 -18.37 9.07
C ALA A 52 4.98 -18.60 9.97
N ALA A 53 3.99 -17.71 9.90
CA ALA A 53 2.70 -17.84 10.57
C ALA A 53 1.70 -18.76 9.84
N GLY A 54 2.08 -19.41 8.73
CA GLY A 54 1.26 -20.39 8.02
C GLY A 54 0.47 -19.84 6.82
N TYR A 55 0.66 -18.58 6.43
CA TYR A 55 0.05 -18.04 5.21
C TYR A 55 0.74 -18.64 3.97
N ALA A 56 0.03 -19.50 3.25
CA ALA A 56 0.56 -20.22 2.07
C ALA A 56 0.51 -19.40 0.76
N VAL A 57 -0.07 -18.20 0.78
CA VAL A 57 -0.18 -17.32 -0.39
C VAL A 57 0.90 -16.23 -0.35
N PRO A 58 1.29 -15.65 -1.51
CA PRO A 58 2.13 -14.45 -1.53
C PRO A 58 1.54 -13.33 -0.68
N LYS A 59 2.38 -12.46 -0.08
CA LYS A 59 1.94 -11.36 0.80
C LYS A 59 0.79 -10.55 0.19
N ALA A 60 0.93 -10.14 -1.06
CA ALA A 60 -0.07 -9.37 -1.79
C ALA A 60 -1.45 -10.06 -1.88
N LEU A 61 -1.50 -11.39 -1.77
CA LEU A 61 -2.72 -12.19 -1.81
C LEU A 61 -3.23 -12.61 -0.43
N VAL A 62 -2.56 -12.22 0.66
CA VAL A 62 -3.05 -12.46 2.02
C VAL A 62 -4.41 -11.74 2.20
N PRO A 63 -5.46 -12.46 2.61
CA PRO A 63 -6.76 -11.85 2.85
C PRO A 63 -6.77 -11.12 4.19
N VAL A 64 -7.37 -9.94 4.19
CA VAL A 64 -7.84 -9.24 5.40
C VAL A 64 -9.34 -9.13 5.24
N GLY A 65 -10.14 -9.69 6.14
CA GLY A 65 -11.61 -9.69 6.05
C GLY A 65 -12.11 -10.37 4.79
N GLY A 66 -11.42 -11.42 4.35
CA GLY A 66 -11.72 -12.16 3.11
C GLY A 66 -11.36 -11.47 1.81
N VAL A 67 -10.74 -10.29 1.85
CA VAL A 67 -10.32 -9.52 0.65
C VAL A 67 -8.80 -9.41 0.61
N PRO A 68 -8.12 -9.86 -0.47
CA PRO A 68 -6.67 -9.77 -0.62
C PRO A 68 -6.13 -8.34 -0.48
N LEU A 69 -4.94 -8.20 0.11
CA LEU A 69 -4.25 -6.91 0.26
C LEU A 69 -4.14 -6.13 -1.06
N ILE A 70 -3.74 -6.79 -2.15
CA ILE A 70 -3.65 -6.16 -3.48
C ILE A 70 -5.01 -5.67 -3.99
N GLU A 71 -6.10 -6.42 -3.71
CA GLU A 71 -7.45 -6.01 -4.07
C GLU A 71 -7.85 -4.73 -3.34
N ARG A 72 -7.50 -4.63 -2.06
CA ARG A 72 -7.78 -3.46 -1.22
C ARG A 72 -7.03 -2.22 -1.71
N VAL A 73 -5.73 -2.34 -1.97
CA VAL A 73 -4.93 -1.21 -2.46
C VAL A 73 -5.40 -0.77 -3.85
N ILE A 74 -5.72 -1.70 -4.77
CA ILE A 74 -6.36 -1.36 -6.06
C ILE A 74 -7.68 -0.61 -5.84
N GLY A 75 -8.51 -1.07 -4.91
CA GLY A 75 -9.76 -0.41 -4.54
C GLY A 75 -9.55 1.01 -4.00
N ASN A 76 -8.49 1.22 -3.22
CA ASN A 76 -8.11 2.54 -2.68
C ASN A 76 -7.70 3.51 -3.80
N PHE A 77 -6.86 3.08 -4.74
CA PHE A 77 -6.52 3.89 -5.93
C PHE A 77 -7.77 4.21 -6.76
N ALA A 78 -8.63 3.21 -7.00
CA ALA A 78 -9.87 3.41 -7.75
C ALA A 78 -10.82 4.41 -7.05
N ALA A 79 -10.93 4.35 -5.72
CA ALA A 79 -11.71 5.31 -4.92
C ALA A 79 -11.14 6.74 -5.02
N ALA A 80 -9.82 6.88 -5.16
CA ALA A 80 -9.16 8.15 -5.43
C ALA A 80 -9.25 8.60 -6.91
N GLY A 81 -9.96 7.86 -7.77
CA GLY A 81 -10.12 8.18 -9.20
C GLY A 81 -8.95 7.74 -10.08
N ILE A 82 -8.02 6.95 -9.55
CA ILE A 82 -6.83 6.46 -10.26
C ILE A 82 -7.09 5.04 -10.74
N ALA A 83 -7.28 4.89 -12.05
CA ALA A 83 -7.68 3.62 -12.69
C ALA A 83 -6.60 3.00 -13.59
N SER A 84 -5.39 3.58 -13.62
CA SER A 84 -4.21 2.98 -14.23
C SER A 84 -3.14 2.76 -13.15
N LEU A 85 -2.48 1.60 -13.17
CA LEU A 85 -1.52 1.23 -12.13
C LEU A 85 -0.22 0.67 -12.72
N VAL A 86 0.88 0.93 -12.02
CA VAL A 86 2.13 0.18 -12.13
C VAL A 86 2.27 -0.65 -10.86
N VAL A 87 2.46 -1.96 -11.00
CA VAL A 87 2.59 -2.86 -9.85
C VAL A 87 3.89 -3.65 -9.99
N ILE A 88 4.78 -3.54 -9.00
CA ILE A 88 5.96 -4.41 -8.93
C ILE A 88 5.68 -5.61 -8.02
N VAL A 89 6.03 -6.80 -8.49
CA VAL A 89 5.98 -8.06 -7.74
C VAL A 89 7.27 -8.84 -7.91
N ASN A 90 7.64 -9.66 -6.93
CA ASN A 90 8.76 -10.59 -7.07
C ASN A 90 8.47 -11.65 -8.14
N GLU A 91 9.51 -12.22 -8.74
CA GLU A 91 9.38 -13.23 -9.80
C GLU A 91 8.66 -14.50 -9.34
N HIS A 92 8.81 -14.86 -8.07
CA HIS A 92 8.13 -15.99 -7.45
C HIS A 92 6.67 -15.68 -7.08
N SER A 93 6.22 -14.43 -7.22
CA SER A 93 4.86 -13.98 -6.90
C SER A 93 3.95 -13.85 -8.13
N ARG A 94 4.22 -14.62 -9.21
CA ARG A 94 3.40 -14.63 -10.44
C ARG A 94 1.92 -14.93 -10.21
N ALA A 95 1.60 -15.71 -9.17
CA ALA A 95 0.21 -15.95 -8.77
C ALA A 95 -0.57 -14.65 -8.50
N CYS A 96 0.10 -13.60 -8.00
CA CYS A 96 -0.50 -12.28 -7.81
C CYS A 96 -0.88 -11.63 -9.15
N VAL A 97 0.00 -11.69 -10.15
CA VAL A 97 -0.25 -11.15 -11.50
C VAL A 97 -1.47 -11.81 -12.12
N ASP A 98 -1.49 -13.14 -12.11
CA ASP A 98 -2.57 -13.91 -12.70
C ASP A 98 -3.89 -13.67 -11.97
N TRP A 99 -3.85 -13.56 -10.64
CA TRP A 99 -5.02 -13.26 -9.83
C TRP A 99 -5.59 -11.88 -10.16
N VAL A 100 -4.75 -10.83 -10.22
CA VAL A 100 -5.20 -9.46 -10.54
C VAL A 100 -5.79 -9.40 -11.94
N ARG A 101 -5.11 -9.97 -12.95
CA ARG A 101 -5.60 -9.98 -14.35
C ARG A 101 -6.96 -10.68 -14.49
N ARG A 102 -7.17 -11.79 -13.75
CA ARG A 102 -8.48 -12.48 -13.74
C ARG A 102 -9.56 -11.69 -13.00
N ARG A 103 -9.21 -11.08 -11.85
CA ARG A 103 -10.15 -10.35 -10.99
C ARG A 103 -10.59 -9.02 -11.59
N PHE A 104 -9.68 -8.35 -12.30
CA PHE A 104 -9.81 -7.01 -12.84
C PHE A 104 -9.44 -6.96 -14.34
N PRO A 105 -10.18 -7.65 -15.22
CA PRO A 105 -9.82 -7.76 -16.64
C PRO A 105 -9.86 -6.42 -17.41
N ALA A 106 -10.55 -5.41 -16.87
CA ALA A 106 -10.68 -4.08 -17.48
C ALA A 106 -9.77 -3.01 -16.83
N LEU A 107 -8.98 -3.37 -15.80
CA LEU A 107 -8.06 -2.45 -15.16
C LEU A 107 -6.79 -2.32 -16.01
N ASP A 108 -6.39 -1.08 -16.29
CA ASP A 108 -5.10 -0.82 -16.93
C ASP A 108 -3.99 -1.01 -15.88
N VAL A 109 -3.23 -2.10 -16.00
CA VAL A 109 -2.16 -2.43 -15.06
C VAL A 109 -0.91 -2.90 -15.80
N ASP A 110 0.20 -2.20 -15.56
CA ASP A 110 1.53 -2.60 -15.99
C ASP A 110 2.25 -3.30 -14.84
N PHE A 111 2.66 -4.54 -15.07
CA PHE A 111 3.36 -5.35 -14.09
C PHE A 111 4.86 -5.33 -14.34
N ILE A 112 5.60 -4.95 -13.31
CA ILE A 112 7.04 -5.19 -13.21
C ILE A 112 7.21 -6.49 -12.43
N VAL A 113 7.53 -7.59 -13.12
CA VAL A 113 7.82 -8.89 -12.48
C VAL A 113 9.33 -9.01 -12.32
N ARG A 114 9.84 -8.65 -11.15
CA ARG A 114 11.29 -8.59 -10.88
C ARG A 114 11.57 -8.73 -9.39
N THR A 115 12.45 -9.65 -9.03
CA THR A 115 13.01 -9.71 -7.68
C THR A 115 14.06 -8.62 -7.55
N THR A 116 13.83 -7.63 -6.70
CA THR A 116 14.78 -6.53 -6.46
C THR A 116 15.66 -6.82 -5.25
N ARG A 117 16.89 -6.32 -5.25
CA ARG A 117 17.86 -6.44 -4.15
C ARG A 117 17.43 -5.68 -2.91
N SER A 118 16.57 -4.67 -3.06
CA SER A 118 16.18 -3.81 -1.95
C SER A 118 14.82 -3.12 -2.15
N SER A 119 14.24 -2.60 -1.06
CA SER A 119 12.96 -1.89 -1.12
C SER A 119 13.05 -0.56 -1.85
N LEU A 120 14.21 0.10 -1.82
CA LEU A 120 14.43 1.31 -2.63
C LEU A 120 14.46 0.97 -4.13
N GLU A 121 15.12 -0.12 -4.51
CA GLU A 121 15.14 -0.53 -5.93
C GLU A 121 13.73 -0.85 -6.45
N SER A 122 12.88 -1.47 -5.63
CA SER A 122 11.46 -1.63 -5.95
C SER A 122 10.72 -0.31 -6.10
N PHE A 123 10.95 0.64 -5.18
CA PHE A 123 10.33 1.96 -5.21
C PHE A 123 10.72 2.75 -6.46
N LEU A 124 12.02 2.79 -6.77
CA LEU A 124 12.55 3.49 -7.95
C LEU A 124 12.02 2.86 -9.24
N ALA A 125 11.97 1.53 -9.33
CA ALA A 125 11.41 0.82 -10.48
C ALA A 125 9.96 1.23 -10.80
N VAL A 126 9.13 1.33 -9.77
CA VAL A 126 7.75 1.78 -9.91
C VAL A 126 7.73 3.27 -10.30
N SER A 127 8.49 4.10 -9.60
CA SER A 127 8.58 5.54 -9.87
C SER A 127 9.02 5.84 -11.31
N GLU A 128 10.01 5.12 -11.84
CA GLU A 128 10.53 5.28 -13.20
C GLU A 128 9.52 4.88 -14.28
N ARG A 129 8.61 3.95 -13.96
CA ARG A 129 7.59 3.45 -14.91
C ARG A 129 6.31 4.29 -14.91
N LEU A 130 6.13 5.16 -13.92
CA LEU A 130 5.03 6.13 -13.88
C LEU A 130 5.33 7.33 -14.79
N ASP A 131 4.26 7.99 -15.25
CA ASP A 131 4.36 9.18 -16.12
C ASP A 131 5.26 10.26 -15.51
N PRO A 132 5.95 11.10 -16.31
CA PRO A 132 6.68 12.25 -15.79
C PRO A 132 5.77 13.18 -14.96
N GLY A 133 6.29 13.75 -13.86
CA GLY A 133 5.53 14.65 -12.99
C GLY A 133 5.42 14.15 -11.54
N PRO A 134 4.36 14.45 -10.79
CA PRO A 134 4.14 13.87 -9.47
C PRO A 134 3.77 12.37 -9.56
N ALA A 135 4.01 11.61 -8.48
CA ALA A 135 3.64 10.19 -8.41
C ALA A 135 3.05 9.81 -7.05
N LEU A 136 1.93 9.10 -7.06
CA LEU A 136 1.36 8.46 -5.87
C LEU A 136 1.74 6.98 -5.86
N ILE A 137 2.43 6.55 -4.80
CA ILE A 137 2.92 5.18 -4.63
C ILE A 137 2.50 4.66 -3.26
N SER A 138 1.95 3.44 -3.22
CA SER A 138 1.61 2.72 -1.98
C SER A 138 2.39 1.41 -1.90
N THR A 139 2.82 1.01 -0.71
CA THR A 139 3.14 -0.39 -0.45
C THR A 139 1.86 -1.21 -0.38
N VAL A 140 1.93 -2.50 -0.72
CA VAL A 140 0.74 -3.38 -0.78
C VAL A 140 0.19 -3.72 0.61
N ASP A 141 1.01 -3.59 1.63
CA ASP A 141 0.77 -3.95 3.03
C ASP A 141 0.21 -2.82 3.88
N ALA A 142 0.20 -1.58 3.38
CA ALA A 142 -0.42 -0.42 4.03
C ALA A 142 -1.95 -0.52 3.96
N TRP A 143 -2.53 -1.34 4.83
CA TRP A 143 -3.98 -1.48 4.91
C TRP A 143 -4.59 -0.21 5.51
N CYS A 144 -5.55 0.40 4.81
CA CYS A 144 -6.35 1.52 5.28
C CYS A 144 -7.72 1.52 4.58
N ARG A 145 -8.66 2.33 5.09
CA ARG A 145 -9.99 2.44 4.48
C ARG A 145 -9.93 3.27 3.19
N PRO A 146 -10.78 2.99 2.19
CA PRO A 146 -10.83 3.79 0.97
C PRO A 146 -11.06 5.29 1.21
N ALA A 147 -11.91 5.64 2.18
CA ALA A 147 -12.17 7.03 2.54
C ALA A 147 -10.93 7.74 3.11
N ASP A 148 -10.14 7.02 3.92
CA ASP A 148 -8.92 7.53 4.54
C ASP A 148 -7.84 7.75 3.47
N PHE A 149 -7.67 6.80 2.55
CA PHE A 149 -6.78 6.95 1.39
C PHE A 149 -7.19 8.12 0.49
N THR A 150 -8.48 8.26 0.20
CA THR A 150 -9.02 9.34 -0.63
C THR A 150 -8.76 10.71 0.00
N ARG A 151 -8.99 10.85 1.31
CA ARG A 151 -8.69 12.08 2.05
C ARG A 151 -7.21 12.42 2.02
N PHE A 152 -6.34 11.43 2.20
CA PHE A 152 -4.89 11.61 2.07
C PHE A 152 -4.54 12.16 0.68
N VAL A 153 -5.02 11.55 -0.41
CA VAL A 153 -4.72 11.99 -1.78
C VAL A 153 -5.17 13.44 -2.00
N GLN A 154 -6.40 13.78 -1.61
CA GLN A 154 -6.92 15.15 -1.72
C GLN A 154 -6.10 16.16 -0.92
N ALA A 155 -5.62 15.78 0.27
CA ALA A 155 -4.81 16.65 1.10
C ALA A 155 -3.40 16.84 0.54
N ALA A 156 -2.80 15.74 0.11
CA ALA A 156 -1.46 15.72 -0.44
C ALA A 156 -1.37 16.50 -1.76
N GLU A 157 -2.38 16.42 -2.64
CA GLU A 157 -2.38 17.15 -3.91
C GLU A 157 -2.37 18.68 -3.73
N ARG A 158 -2.91 19.21 -2.62
CA ARG A 158 -2.85 20.67 -2.34
C ARG A 158 -1.44 21.19 -2.10
N ARG A 159 -0.46 20.31 -1.94
CA ARG A 159 0.96 20.66 -1.73
C ARG A 159 1.78 20.52 -3.02
N LEU A 160 1.19 20.02 -4.10
CA LEU A 160 1.82 20.00 -5.41
C LEU A 160 1.73 21.38 -6.08
N PRO A 161 2.73 21.77 -6.90
CA PRO A 161 3.95 21.02 -7.24
C PRO A 161 5.08 21.16 -6.19
N ASP A 162 4.87 21.97 -5.16
CA ASP A 162 5.93 22.51 -4.29
C ASP A 162 6.61 21.48 -3.39
N ALA A 163 5.88 20.46 -2.92
CA ALA A 163 6.40 19.51 -1.95
C ALA A 163 5.85 18.09 -2.10
N SER A 164 6.65 17.13 -1.64
CA SER A 164 6.20 15.75 -1.46
C SER A 164 5.45 15.60 -0.13
N VAL A 165 4.61 14.59 -0.04
CA VAL A 165 3.77 14.31 1.12
C VAL A 165 3.83 12.82 1.45
N LEU A 166 4.08 12.49 2.72
CA LEU A 166 4.03 11.13 3.23
C LEU A 166 2.77 10.96 4.08
N ALA A 167 2.06 9.85 3.92
CA ALA A 167 1.06 9.44 4.89
C ALA A 167 1.77 9.07 6.19
N VAL A 168 1.27 9.55 7.31
CA VAL A 168 1.72 9.16 8.65
C VAL A 168 0.53 8.73 9.49
N THR A 169 0.76 7.88 10.48
CA THR A 169 -0.28 7.36 11.36
C THR A 169 0.16 7.40 12.83
N PRO A 170 -0.75 7.69 13.77
CA PRO A 170 -0.50 7.49 15.20
C PRO A 170 -0.55 6.00 15.61
N LEU A 171 -1.11 5.13 14.78
CA LEU A 171 -1.23 3.70 15.05
C LEU A 171 0.13 3.01 14.85
N VAL A 172 0.86 2.81 15.95
CA VAL A 172 2.15 2.11 15.92
C VAL A 172 1.92 0.61 16.09
N ALA A 173 1.75 -0.09 14.97
CA ALA A 173 1.65 -1.54 14.88
C ALA A 173 2.77 -2.09 13.96
N ASP A 174 4.01 -1.67 14.19
CA ASP A 174 5.21 -2.10 13.46
C ASP A 174 6.33 -2.40 14.48
N GLU A 175 7.10 -3.45 14.22
CA GLU A 175 8.30 -3.82 14.99
C GLU A 175 9.40 -2.76 14.89
N LYS A 176 9.57 -2.19 13.69
CA LYS A 176 10.66 -1.27 13.34
C LYS A 176 10.09 -0.01 12.70
N PRO A 177 9.23 0.74 13.43
CA PRO A 177 8.52 1.89 12.90
C PRO A 177 9.51 2.96 12.46
N LEU A 178 9.29 3.53 11.27
CA LEU A 178 9.97 4.74 10.86
C LEU A 178 9.21 5.94 11.44
N ARG A 179 9.60 6.36 12.63
CA ARG A 179 8.97 7.48 13.35
C ARG A 179 9.25 8.81 12.67
N ALA A 180 8.34 9.78 12.86
CA ALA A 180 8.38 11.10 12.26
C ALA A 180 8.22 12.21 13.32
N THR A 181 9.12 13.20 13.26
CA THR A 181 8.96 14.48 13.96
C THR A 181 8.38 15.48 12.97
N ILE A 182 7.21 16.05 13.31
CA ILE A 182 6.44 16.95 12.44
C ILE A 182 6.29 18.29 13.16
N ASP A 183 6.54 19.40 12.45
CA ASP A 183 6.35 20.74 13.00
C ASP A 183 4.90 21.24 12.87
N ALA A 184 4.61 22.42 13.42
CA ALA A 184 3.26 23.00 13.41
C ALA A 184 2.70 23.28 12.00
N SER A 185 3.55 23.35 10.98
CA SER A 185 3.13 23.52 9.57
C SER A 185 2.78 22.19 8.88
N GLY A 186 2.98 21.06 9.57
CA GLY A 186 2.87 19.72 9.00
C GLY A 186 4.13 19.26 8.28
N ARG A 187 5.24 20.00 8.35
CA ARG A 187 6.49 19.61 7.69
C ARG A 187 7.22 18.55 8.52
N ILE A 188 7.70 17.51 7.86
CA ILE A 188 8.54 16.49 8.48
C ILE A 188 9.94 17.08 8.68
N ARG A 189 10.39 17.13 9.93
CA ARG A 189 11.73 17.62 10.31
C ARG A 189 12.75 16.51 10.41
N ARG A 190 12.30 15.31 10.78
CA ARG A 190 13.16 14.15 10.96
C ARG A 190 12.37 12.86 10.82
N LEU A 191 12.99 11.86 10.19
CA LEU A 191 12.57 10.46 10.24
C LEU A 191 13.62 9.63 10.96
N GLY A 192 13.22 8.60 11.71
CA GLY A 192 14.13 7.64 12.32
C GLY A 192 13.81 7.29 13.76
N GLU A 193 14.67 6.49 14.39
CA GLU A 193 14.51 6.07 15.79
C GLU A 193 14.44 7.28 16.73
N GLY A 194 13.59 7.17 17.75
CA GLY A 194 13.33 8.24 18.72
C GLY A 194 12.70 9.51 18.14
N ALA A 195 12.28 9.51 16.86
CA ALA A 195 11.44 10.59 16.35
C ALA A 195 10.03 10.55 16.99
N GLY A 196 9.21 11.56 16.70
CA GLY A 196 7.90 11.80 17.33
C GLY A 196 6.89 10.63 17.30
N PRO A 197 5.66 10.86 17.79
CA PRO A 197 4.69 9.80 18.02
C PRO A 197 4.14 9.17 16.73
N MET A 198 4.28 9.86 15.59
CA MET A 198 3.78 9.40 14.30
C MET A 198 4.78 8.47 13.61
N VAL A 199 4.29 7.55 12.77
CA VAL A 199 5.10 6.66 11.94
C VAL A 199 4.67 6.75 10.48
N THR A 200 5.58 6.55 9.53
CA THR A 200 5.22 6.54 8.10
C THR A 200 4.29 5.39 7.77
N ALA A 201 3.31 5.63 6.90
CA ALA A 201 2.18 4.72 6.68
C ALA A 201 2.15 4.08 5.28
N GLY A 202 3.32 3.90 4.65
CA GLY A 202 3.42 3.15 3.37
C GLY A 202 2.79 3.80 2.13
N VAL A 203 2.26 5.03 2.24
CA VAL A 203 1.68 5.79 1.11
C VAL A 203 2.42 7.11 0.93
N TYR A 204 2.81 7.41 -0.31
CA TYR A 204 3.69 8.50 -0.65
C TYR A 204 3.20 9.24 -1.89
N LEU A 205 3.00 10.55 -1.80
CA LEU A 205 2.85 11.43 -2.96
C LEU A 205 4.15 12.18 -3.17
N LEU A 206 4.91 11.83 -4.19
CA LEU A 206 6.15 12.52 -4.55
C LEU A 206 5.89 13.64 -5.55
N SER A 207 6.51 14.79 -5.32
CA SER A 207 6.59 15.87 -6.30
C SER A 207 7.50 15.50 -7.47
N ALA A 208 7.37 16.20 -8.60
CA ALA A 208 8.25 16.01 -9.75
C ALA A 208 9.73 16.26 -9.39
N ALA A 209 10.00 17.27 -8.55
CA ALA A 209 11.34 17.58 -8.07
C ALA A 209 11.94 16.44 -7.21
N ALA A 210 11.14 15.85 -6.33
CA ALA A 210 11.56 14.70 -5.53
C ALA A 210 11.90 13.48 -6.37
N ARG A 211 11.12 13.21 -7.43
CA ARG A 211 11.37 12.10 -8.35
C ARG A 211 12.59 12.31 -9.23
N ALA A 212 12.88 13.56 -9.59
CA ALA A 212 14.05 13.90 -10.41
C ALA A 212 15.37 13.88 -9.63
N ALA A 213 15.32 13.94 -8.29
CA ALA A 213 16.51 13.94 -7.45
C ALA A 213 17.11 12.52 -7.33
N PRO A 214 18.35 12.29 -7.82
CA PRO A 214 18.97 10.97 -7.74
C PRO A 214 19.40 10.67 -6.29
N PRO A 215 18.95 9.56 -5.69
CA PRO A 215 19.39 9.20 -4.35
C PRO A 215 20.85 8.72 -4.35
N PRO A 216 21.56 8.84 -3.21
CA PRO A 216 22.90 8.29 -3.06
C PRO A 216 22.92 6.78 -3.35
N ALA A 217 23.89 6.33 -4.16
CA ALA A 217 23.96 4.96 -4.67
C ALA A 217 24.06 3.88 -3.56
N GLN A 218 24.54 4.26 -2.38
CA GLN A 218 24.65 3.37 -1.22
C GLN A 218 23.31 3.09 -0.52
N LEU A 219 22.26 3.89 -0.77
CA LEU A 219 20.97 3.66 -0.13
C LEU A 219 20.31 2.40 -0.68
N GLN A 220 19.79 1.57 0.21
CA GLN A 220 19.11 0.32 -0.15
C GLN A 220 17.67 0.29 0.36
N ARG A 221 17.41 0.80 1.57
CA ARG A 221 16.06 0.70 2.15
C ARG A 221 15.27 1.95 1.80
N LEU A 222 14.00 1.77 1.45
CA LEU A 222 13.07 2.87 1.22
C LEU A 222 13.01 3.85 2.41
N ARG A 223 13.07 3.33 3.65
CA ARG A 223 13.13 4.17 4.86
C ARG A 223 14.31 5.14 4.89
N ASP A 224 15.48 4.71 4.41
CA ASP A 224 16.67 5.55 4.39
C ASP A 224 16.58 6.60 3.28
N TYR A 225 15.98 6.24 2.14
CA TYR A 225 15.64 7.18 1.07
C TYR A 225 14.68 8.27 1.54
N LEU A 226 13.62 7.91 2.28
CA LEU A 226 12.68 8.90 2.82
C LEU A 226 13.39 9.85 3.80
N GLY A 227 14.29 9.34 4.64
CA GLY A 227 15.11 10.16 5.53
C GLY A 227 16.03 11.12 4.77
N TRP A 228 16.69 10.64 3.71
CA TRP A 228 17.50 11.47 2.82
C TRP A 228 16.66 12.54 2.11
N LEU A 229 15.46 12.20 1.63
CA LEU A 229 14.55 13.12 0.97
C LEU A 229 14.13 14.25 1.92
N VAL A 230 13.74 13.91 3.14
CA VAL A 230 13.37 14.87 4.20
C VAL A 230 14.54 15.82 4.55
N ALA A 231 15.77 15.33 4.53
CA ALA A 231 16.95 16.15 4.78
C ALA A 231 17.27 17.10 3.61
N GLY A 232 16.97 16.70 2.37
CA GLY A 232 17.32 17.44 1.16
C GLY A 232 16.26 18.43 0.67
N GLN A 233 14.97 18.22 0.98
CA GLN A 233 13.89 19.06 0.46
C GLN A 233 12.65 19.08 1.37
N PRO A 234 11.71 20.03 1.18
CA PRO A 234 10.45 20.04 1.93
C PRO A 234 9.61 18.78 1.67
N VAL A 235 9.30 18.06 2.74
CA VAL A 235 8.37 16.94 2.75
C VAL A 235 7.38 17.16 3.89
N TYR A 236 6.10 17.01 3.61
CA TYR A 236 5.03 17.18 4.58
C TYR A 236 4.40 15.85 4.97
N ALA A 237 3.79 15.82 6.14
CA ALA A 237 2.99 14.71 6.61
C ALA A 237 1.51 15.04 6.46
N GLU A 238 0.72 14.06 6.02
CA GLU A 238 -0.73 14.07 6.17
C GLU A 238 -1.12 12.88 7.03
N ILE A 239 -1.91 13.14 8.07
CA ILE A 239 -2.27 12.13 9.06
C ILE A 239 -3.39 11.26 8.50
N VAL A 240 -3.18 9.96 8.58
CA VAL A 240 -4.16 8.92 8.31
C VAL A 240 -4.30 8.10 9.58
N ASP A 241 -5.40 8.30 10.32
CA ASP A 241 -5.55 7.81 11.69
C ASP A 241 -5.42 6.29 11.82
N THR A 242 -5.83 5.57 10.78
CA THR A 242 -5.86 4.10 10.78
C THR A 242 -5.16 3.56 9.54
N VAL A 243 -3.87 3.30 9.68
CA VAL A 243 -3.10 2.48 8.73
C VAL A 243 -2.41 1.37 9.49
N VAL A 244 -2.59 0.14 9.02
CA VAL A 244 -1.96 -1.06 9.57
C VAL A 244 -0.96 -1.56 8.54
N ASP A 245 0.31 -1.70 8.92
CA ASP A 245 1.33 -2.36 8.10
C ASP A 245 1.19 -3.87 8.28
N VAL A 246 0.56 -4.55 7.32
CA VAL A 246 0.19 -5.96 7.45
C VAL A 246 1.41 -6.85 7.16
N ASP A 247 2.16 -7.17 8.21
CA ASP A 247 3.42 -7.92 8.13
C ASP A 247 3.37 -9.25 8.91
N ARG A 248 2.38 -9.43 9.79
CA ARG A 248 2.19 -10.59 10.67
C ARG A 248 0.71 -10.96 10.81
N ALA A 249 0.46 -12.12 11.41
CA ALA A 249 -0.89 -12.59 11.70
C ALA A 249 -1.67 -11.65 12.64
N GLU A 250 -0.99 -11.04 13.62
CA GLU A 250 -1.57 -10.05 14.54
C GLU A 250 -2.02 -8.78 13.79
N ASP A 251 -1.27 -8.35 12.78
CA ASP A 251 -1.62 -7.19 11.96
C ASP A 251 -2.84 -7.47 11.07
N VAL A 252 -2.97 -8.71 10.57
CA VAL A 252 -4.18 -9.15 9.86
C VAL A 252 -5.40 -9.04 10.78
N ALA A 253 -5.31 -9.59 12.00
CA ALA A 253 -6.40 -9.53 12.97
C ALA A 253 -6.75 -8.09 13.37
N LEU A 254 -5.74 -7.23 13.55
CA LEU A 254 -5.92 -5.81 13.83
C LEU A 254 -6.63 -5.11 12.67
N ALA A 255 -6.18 -5.31 11.44
CA ALA A 255 -6.80 -4.75 10.25
C ALA A 255 -8.25 -5.24 10.07
N GLU A 256 -8.53 -6.50 10.38
CA GLU A 256 -9.89 -7.07 10.37
C GLU A 256 -10.81 -6.41 11.40
N ALA A 257 -10.33 -6.20 12.62
CA ALA A 257 -11.10 -5.51 13.66
C ALA A 257 -11.42 -4.04 13.33
N LEU A 258 -10.65 -3.44 12.42
CA LEU A 258 -10.83 -2.05 11.98
C LEU A 258 -11.75 -1.91 10.76
N ILE A 259 -12.16 -3.02 10.15
CA ILE A 259 -13.18 -3.03 9.10
C ILE A 259 -14.52 -2.60 9.72
N PRO A 260 -15.17 -1.55 9.19
CA PRO A 260 -16.51 -1.18 9.67
C PRO A 260 -17.48 -2.35 9.53
N GLU A 261 -18.34 -2.57 10.53
CA GLU A 261 -19.44 -3.51 10.40
C GLU A 261 -20.25 -3.15 9.15
N GLN A 262 -20.51 -4.14 8.29
CA GLN A 262 -21.46 -3.92 7.21
C GLN A 262 -22.83 -3.78 7.87
N PRO A 263 -23.66 -2.78 7.49
CA PRO A 263 -25.06 -2.84 7.86
C PRO A 263 -25.60 -4.19 7.37
N GLU A 264 -26.25 -4.96 8.25
CA GLU A 264 -26.94 -6.17 7.84
C GLU A 264 -27.93 -5.82 6.71
N PRO A 265 -28.06 -6.70 5.71
CA PRO A 265 -28.91 -6.46 4.54
C PRO A 265 -30.39 -6.26 4.90
#